data_AF-A0A430HDS5-F1
#
_entry.id   AF-A0A430HDS5-F1
#
_cell.length_a   1.000
_cell.length_b   1.000
_cell.length_c   1.000
_cell.angle_alpha   90.00
_cell.angle_beta   90.00
_cell.angle_gamma   90.00
#
_symmetry.space_group_name_H-M   'P 1'
#
loop_
_entity.id
_entity.type
_entity.pdbx_description
1 polymer ?
#
loop_
_entity_poly.entity_id
_entity_poly.type
_entity_poly.pdbx_seq_one_letter_code
_entity_poly.pdbx_strand_id
1 'polypeptide(L)'
;MPRRAALNALTAALAAASNARDWVALDRAVGALAAQLQVLAASGPWSAPEQGALRALRAQHDKAAELCAAELDVLEAQMNHMHSNKAGFIAYALDNDNDTDRYQATP
;
A
#
# COMPACT_ATOMS: atom_id res chain seq x y z
N MET A 1 -12.51 11.65 26.10
CA MET A 1 -11.08 11.25 26.09
C MET A 1 -10.22 12.50 25.98
N PRO A 2 -9.06 12.63 26.66
CA PRO A 2 -8.16 13.77 26.46
C PRO A 2 -7.54 13.74 25.05
N ARG A 3 -7.46 14.89 24.37
CA ARG A 3 -7.04 14.98 22.94
C ARG A 3 -5.70 14.30 22.65
N ARG A 4 -4.71 14.47 23.53
CA ARG A 4 -3.41 13.79 23.41
C ARG A 4 -3.54 12.26 23.39
N ALA A 5 -4.41 11.69 24.23
CA ALA A 5 -4.62 10.25 24.24
C ALA A 5 -5.32 9.78 22.96
N ALA A 6 -6.26 10.57 22.42
CA ALA A 6 -6.87 10.28 21.14
C ALA A 6 -5.84 10.29 20.00
N LEU A 7 -4.98 11.31 19.91
CA LEU A 7 -3.89 11.38 18.92
C LEU A 7 -2.93 10.19 19.01
N ASN A 8 -2.55 9.80 20.24
CA ASN A 8 -1.70 8.64 20.46
C ASN A 8 -2.39 7.33 20.04
N ALA A 9 -3.69 7.19 20.30
CA ALA A 9 -4.47 6.03 19.87
C ALA A 9 -4.55 5.92 18.35
N LEU A 10 -4.73 7.04 17.63
CA LEU A 10 -4.71 7.07 16.17
C LEU A 10 -3.34 6.68 15.62
N THR A 11 -2.27 7.16 16.25
CA THR A 11 -0.89 6.80 15.88
C THR A 11 -0.66 5.30 16.03
N ALA A 12 -1.10 4.73 17.16
CA ALA A 12 -0.97 3.30 17.42
C ALA A 12 -1.81 2.45 16.45
N ALA A 13 -3.03 2.90 16.09
CA ALA A 13 -3.88 2.20 15.13
C ALA A 13 -3.25 2.16 13.73
N LEU A 14 -2.71 3.28 13.24
CA LEU A 14 -1.99 3.32 11.97
C LEU A 14 -0.76 2.42 11.98
N ALA A 15 0.01 2.44 13.08
CA ALA A 15 1.18 1.57 13.23
C ALA A 15 0.81 0.08 13.24
N ALA A 16 -0.24 -0.29 13.97
CA ALA A 16 -0.72 -1.67 14.03
C ALA A 16 -1.20 -2.17 12.66
N ALA A 17 -2.03 -1.39 11.96
CA ALA A 17 -2.51 -1.75 10.62
C ALA A 17 -1.37 -1.87 9.60
N SER A 18 -0.42 -0.94 9.63
CA SER A 18 0.76 -0.96 8.75
C SER A 18 1.65 -2.18 9.02
N ASN A 19 1.95 -2.47 10.30
CA ASN A 19 2.81 -3.59 10.68
C ASN A 19 2.16 -4.95 10.35
N ALA A 20 0.84 -5.05 10.49
CA ALA A 20 0.09 -6.24 10.12
C ALA A 20 -0.12 -6.38 8.60
N ARG A 21 0.24 -5.37 7.81
CA ARG A 21 -0.09 -5.28 6.37
C ARG A 21 -1.58 -5.46 6.11
N ASP A 22 -2.41 -5.00 7.04
CA ASP A 22 -3.86 -5.00 6.90
C ASP A 22 -4.29 -3.75 6.14
N TRP A 23 -4.28 -3.86 4.81
CA TRP A 23 -4.57 -2.74 3.91
C TRP A 23 -5.98 -2.20 4.08
N VAL A 24 -6.95 -3.05 4.43
CA VAL A 24 -8.35 -2.63 4.64
C VAL A 24 -8.48 -1.85 5.95
N ALA A 25 -7.82 -2.31 7.01
CA ALA A 25 -7.77 -1.56 8.27
C ALA A 25 -7.01 -0.24 8.11
N LEU A 26 -5.94 -0.23 7.31
CA LEU A 26 -5.15 0.97 7.04
C LEU A 26 -5.95 2.02 6.27
N ASP A 27 -6.64 1.62 5.19
CA ASP A 27 -7.53 2.50 4.42
C ASP A 27 -8.62 3.13 5.30
N ARG A 28 -9.30 2.31 6.12
CA ARG A 28 -10.30 2.80 7.06
C ARG A 28 -9.72 3.80 8.06
N ALA A 29 -8.54 3.53 8.60
CA ALA A 29 -7.89 4.39 9.58
C ALA A 29 -7.46 5.73 8.98
N VAL A 30 -6.88 5.71 7.76
CA VAL A 30 -6.47 6.91 7.03
C VAL A 30 -7.68 7.73 6.57
N GLY A 31 -8.70 7.08 6.02
CA GLY A 31 -9.93 7.73 5.55
C GLY A 31 -10.71 8.45 6.66
N ALA A 32 -10.69 7.91 7.88
CA ALA A 32 -11.32 8.55 9.04
C ALA A 32 -10.48 9.68 9.67
N LEU A 33 -9.19 9.78 9.33
CA LEU A 33 -8.22 10.64 10.03
C LEU A 33 -8.60 12.13 9.95
N ALA A 34 -8.98 12.60 8.77
CA ALA A 34 -9.31 14.02 8.54
C ALA A 34 -10.49 14.48 9.40
N ALA A 35 -11.58 13.73 9.40
CA ALA A 35 -12.78 14.05 10.18
C ALA A 35 -12.48 14.02 11.69
N GLN A 36 -11.73 13.01 12.16
CA GLN A 36 -11.37 12.90 13.57
C GLN A 36 -10.46 14.04 14.03
N LEU A 37 -9.48 14.44 13.20
CA LEU A 37 -8.60 15.58 13.51
C LEU A 37 -9.38 16.90 13.57
N GLN A 38 -10.36 17.12 12.68
CA GLN A 38 -11.22 18.29 12.72
C GLN A 38 -12.03 18.36 14.03
N VAL A 39 -12.61 17.24 14.45
CA VAL A 39 -13.34 17.15 15.73
C VAL A 39 -12.43 17.48 16.92
N LEU A 40 -11.20 16.96 16.93
CA LEU A 40 -10.25 17.24 18.01
C LEU A 40 -9.75 18.70 18.00
N ALA A 41 -9.61 19.30 16.81
CA ALA A 41 -9.22 20.70 16.64
C ALA A 41 -10.30 21.68 17.15
N ALA A 42 -11.58 21.28 17.11
CA ALA A 42 -12.69 22.13 17.56
C ALA A 42 -12.65 22.47 19.06
N SER A 43 -11.85 21.75 19.87
CA SER A 43 -11.69 22.03 21.30
C SER A 43 -10.75 23.21 21.61
N GLY A 44 -10.30 23.96 20.59
CA GLY A 44 -9.45 25.13 20.74
C GLY A 44 -7.98 24.86 20.39
N PRO A 45 -7.07 25.81 20.67
CA PRO A 45 -5.69 25.74 20.22
C PRO A 45 -4.95 24.51 20.76
N TRP A 46 -3.97 24.05 20.00
CA TRP A 46 -3.12 22.92 20.36
C TRP A 46 -2.01 23.35 21.31
N SER A 47 -1.94 22.70 22.47
CA SER A 47 -0.82 22.84 23.40
C SER A 47 0.45 22.17 22.85
N ALA A 48 1.62 22.56 23.36
CA ALA A 48 2.91 21.95 22.99
C ALA A 48 2.93 20.41 23.03
N PRO A 49 2.40 19.73 24.07
CA PRO A 49 2.37 18.26 24.09
C PRO A 49 1.41 17.67 23.04
N GLU A 50 0.31 18.35 22.72
CA GLU A 50 -0.62 17.91 21.66
C GLU A 50 0.00 18.09 20.26
N GLN A 51 0.74 19.18 20.04
CA GLN A 51 1.51 19.38 18.81
C GLN A 51 2.59 18.29 18.64
N GLY A 52 3.22 17.86 19.74
CA GLY A 52 4.13 16.72 19.72
C GLY A 52 3.44 15.43 19.26
N ALA A 53 2.25 15.15 19.79
CA ALA A 53 1.45 14.00 19.38
C ALA A 53 0.97 14.10 17.91
N LEU A 54 0.63 15.30 17.42
CA LEU A 54 0.31 15.54 16.01
C LEU A 54 1.49 15.26 15.08
N ARG A 55 2.71 15.68 15.45
CA ARG A 55 3.92 15.37 14.67
C ARG A 55 4.20 13.88 14.63
N ALA A 56 4.02 13.17 15.75
CA ALA A 56 4.17 11.72 15.79
C ALA A 56 3.13 11.00 14.90
N LEU A 57 1.87 11.45 14.95
CA LEU A 57 0.81 10.94 14.08
C LEU A 57 1.12 11.18 12.60
N ARG A 58 1.61 12.37 12.25
CA ARG A 58 2.01 12.70 10.87
C ARG A 58 3.15 11.81 10.38
N ALA A 59 4.20 11.64 11.18
CA ALA A 59 5.32 10.76 10.82
C ALA A 59 4.87 9.31 10.59
N GLN A 60 3.94 8.81 11.41
CA GLN A 60 3.39 7.46 11.23
C GLN A 60 2.53 7.35 9.97
N HIS A 61 1.77 8.39 9.62
CA HIS A 61 1.02 8.43 8.38
C HIS A 61 1.96 8.44 7.15
N ASP A 62 3.02 9.24 7.18
CA ASP A 62 4.00 9.31 6.09
C ASP A 62 4.71 7.96 5.91
N LYS A 63 5.09 7.29 7.01
CA LYS A 63 5.64 5.94 6.97
C LYS A 63 4.67 4.91 6.38
N ALA A 64 3.37 5.03 6.67
CA ALA A 64 2.37 4.14 6.09
C ALA A 64 2.25 4.35 4.57
N ALA A 65 2.35 5.60 4.09
CA ALA A 65 2.35 5.91 2.67
C ALA A 65 3.59 5.34 1.96
N GLU A 66 4.78 5.47 2.56
CA GLU A 66 6.01 4.86 2.05
C GLU A 66 5.89 3.33 1.94
N LEU A 67 5.31 2.69 2.95
CA LEU A 67 5.05 1.25 2.92
C LEU A 67 4.11 0.85 1.77
N CYS A 68 3.01 1.59 1.59
CA CYS A 68 2.09 1.34 0.48
C CYS A 68 2.78 1.49 -0.88
N ALA A 69 3.61 2.51 -1.06
CA ALA A 69 4.37 2.71 -2.30
C ALA A 69 5.31 1.53 -2.57
N ALA A 70 6.07 1.08 -1.57
CA ALA A 70 6.97 -0.06 -1.71
C ALA A 70 6.23 -1.36 -2.07
N GLU A 71 5.04 -1.60 -1.51
CA GLU A 71 4.24 -2.78 -1.83
C GLU A 71 3.62 -2.72 -3.23
N LEU A 72 3.28 -1.52 -3.72
CA LEU A 72 2.86 -1.33 -5.11
C LEU A 72 3.99 -1.65 -6.08
N ASP A 73 5.21 -1.21 -5.80
CA ASP A 73 6.39 -1.53 -6.61
C ASP A 73 6.64 -3.05 -6.67
N VAL A 74 6.49 -3.74 -5.53
CA VAL A 74 6.61 -5.20 -5.46
C VAL A 74 5.52 -5.88 -6.30
N LEU A 75 4.28 -5.42 -6.20
CA LEU A 75 3.17 -5.95 -6.98
C LEU A 75 3.38 -5.75 -8.48
N GLU A 76 3.83 -4.57 -8.89
CA GLU A 76 4.16 -4.26 -10.29
C GLU A 76 5.24 -5.21 -10.82
N ALA A 77 6.33 -5.41 -10.06
CA ALA A 77 7.38 -6.34 -10.44
C ALA A 77 6.86 -7.78 -10.61
N GLN A 78 5.97 -8.24 -9.72
CA GLN A 78 5.35 -9.58 -9.82
C GLN A 78 4.44 -9.70 -11.04
N MET A 79 3.62 -8.68 -11.33
CA MET A 79 2.76 -8.67 -12.51
C MET A 79 3.58 -8.68 -13.81
N ASN A 80 4.65 -7.89 -13.88
CA ASN A 80 5.56 -7.88 -15.02
C ASN A 80 6.23 -9.24 -15.22
N HIS A 81 6.68 -9.89 -14.14
CA HIS A 81 7.25 -11.24 -14.21
C HIS A 81 6.24 -12.26 -14.75
N MET A 82 4.98 -12.22 -14.28
CA MET A 82 3.92 -13.10 -14.78
C MET A 82 3.63 -12.87 -16.27
N HIS A 83 3.60 -11.62 -16.73
CA HIS A 83 3.41 -11.27 -18.14
C HIS A 83 4.57 -11.74 -19.01
N SER A 84 5.81 -11.52 -18.59
CA SER A 84 7.00 -11.98 -19.32
C SER A 84 7.07 -13.50 -19.42
N ASN A 85 6.74 -14.23 -18.35
CA ASN A 85 6.69 -15.69 -18.39
C ASN A 85 5.62 -16.19 -19.35
N LYS A 86 4.42 -15.58 -19.34
CA LYS A 86 3.35 -15.92 -20.29
C LYS A 86 3.76 -15.65 -21.74
N ALA A 87 4.37 -14.50 -22.02
CA ALA A 87 4.89 -14.18 -23.34
C ALA A 87 5.99 -15.18 -23.77
N GLY A 88 6.87 -15.59 -22.86
CA GLY A 88 7.87 -16.62 -23.10
C GLY A 88 7.24 -17.96 -23.47
N PHE A 89 6.27 -18.44 -22.70
CA PHE A 89 5.55 -19.69 -23.01
C PHE A 89 4.81 -19.63 -24.35
N ILE A 90 4.17 -18.51 -24.69
CA ILE A 90 3.50 -18.33 -25.98
C ILE A 90 4.51 -18.31 -27.14
N ALA A 91 5.65 -17.65 -26.96
CA ALA A 91 6.70 -17.62 -27.97
C ALA A 91 7.26 -19.03 -28.24
N TYR A 92 7.52 -19.82 -27.21
CA TYR A 92 7.93 -21.22 -27.36
C TYR A 92 6.83 -22.08 -28.00
N ALA A 93 5.56 -21.87 -27.67
CA ALA A 93 4.45 -22.62 -28.28
C ALA A 93 4.30 -22.30 -29.79
N LEU A 94 4.39 -21.02 -30.17
CA LEU A 94 4.29 -20.59 -31.58
C LEU A 94 5.52 -20.98 -32.41
N ASP A 95 6.71 -21.00 -31.82
CA ASP A 95 7.92 -21.49 -32.50
C ASP A 95 7.82 -22.98 -32.78
N ASN A 96 7.31 -23.75 -31.82
CA ASN A 96 7.10 -25.19 -31.96
C ASN A 96 6.00 -25.55 -32.99
N ASP A 97 4.91 -24.76 -33.08
CA ASP A 97 3.88 -24.94 -34.13
C ASP A 97 4.44 -24.64 -35.54
N ASN A 98 5.27 -23.60 -35.69
CA ASN A 98 5.92 -23.28 -36.97
C ASN A 98 6.96 -24.32 -37.41
N ASP A 99 7.64 -24.97 -36.47
CA ASP A 99 8.56 -26.07 -36.79
C ASP A 99 7.81 -27.33 -37.22
N THR A 100 6.63 -27.60 -36.63
CA THR A 100 5.80 -28.76 -36.98
C THR A 100 5.23 -28.65 -38.41
N ASP A 101 4.86 -27.45 -38.86
CA ASP A 101 4.39 -27.20 -40.24
C ASP A 101 5.52 -27.31 -41.29
N ARG A 102 6.77 -27.01 -40.92
CA ARG A 102 7.93 -27.12 -41.83
C ARG A 102 8.30 -28.58 -42.17
N TYR A 103 8.02 -29.53 -41.28
CA TYR A 103 8.25 -30.95 -41.54
C TYR A 103 7.14 -31.64 -42.35
N GLN A 104 5.99 -30.97 -42.57
CA GLN A 104 4.89 -31.50 -43.39
C GLN A 104 4.91 -31.01 -44.85
N ALA A 105 5.78 -30.05 -45.19
CA ALA A 105 5.82 -29.39 -46.50
C ALA A 105 7.00 -29.81 -47.41
N THR A 106 7.62 -30.97 -47.16
CA THR A 106 8.59 -31.59 -48.08
C THR A 106 7.96 -32.79 -48.78
N PRO A 107 7.80 -32.78 -50.13
CA PRO A 107 7.20 -33.86 -50.91
C PRO A 107 8.09 -35.11 -51.02
#